data_AF-A0A2V6BQD3-F1
#
_entry.id   AF-A0A2V6BQD3-F1
#
_cell.length_a   1.000
_cell.length_b   1.000
_cell.length_c   1.000
_cell.angle_alpha   90.00
_cell.angle_beta   90.00
_cell.angle_gamma   90.00
#
_symmetry.space_group_name_H-M   'P 1'
#
loop_
_entity.id
_entity.type
_entity.pdbx_description
1 polymer ?
#
loop_
_entity_poly.entity_id
_entity_poly.type
_entity_poly.pdbx_seq_one_letter_code
_entity_poly.pdbx_strand_id
1 'polypeptide(L)'
;MIKPKFFGIATLLFSFAVVCFAQPNTGSTKGSNAPYNEGPVWTLTMIKTKTGLADEYLKQITKSVKPVYDEEKKQKIILDYKILNGEASGPQDFNILILVEYPNWAALDNLRDKMDPIVEKVMGTEEQRLTTATKRLDIREILGTKTMREITLK
;
A
#
# COMPACT_ATOMS: atom_id res chain seq x y z
N MET A 1 75.84 38.63 22.36
CA MET A 1 76.49 37.35 22.76
C MET A 1 75.67 36.75 23.91
N ILE A 2 75.85 35.46 24.22
CA ILE A 2 75.05 34.68 25.21
C ILE A 2 73.68 34.16 24.69
N LYS A 3 73.60 32.83 24.62
CA LYS A 3 72.47 31.86 24.59
C LYS A 3 72.85 30.80 25.68
N PRO A 4 72.10 29.71 26.02
CA PRO A 4 70.86 29.13 25.49
C PRO A 4 69.73 29.19 26.58
N LYS A 5 68.68 28.34 26.75
CA LYS A 5 68.26 27.00 26.26
C LYS A 5 66.72 26.94 26.04
N PHE A 6 66.26 25.84 25.45
CA PHE A 6 64.84 25.42 25.43
C PHE A 6 64.51 24.52 26.63
N PHE A 7 63.29 24.66 27.17
CA PHE A 7 62.48 23.64 27.86
C PHE A 7 61.04 24.18 27.94
N GLY A 8 59.96 23.40 27.85
CA GLY A 8 59.89 21.96 27.63
C GLY A 8 58.67 21.30 28.30
N ILE A 9 57.44 21.77 28.01
CA ILE A 9 56.20 21.15 28.51
C ILE A 9 55.22 21.00 27.35
N ALA A 10 54.73 19.77 27.13
CA ALA A 10 53.62 19.47 26.25
C ALA A 10 52.61 18.61 27.03
N THR A 11 51.38 19.11 27.15
CA THR A 11 50.25 18.42 27.82
C THR A 11 49.04 18.61 26.90
N LEU A 12 48.74 17.71 25.97
CA LEU A 12 48.26 16.33 26.13
C LEU A 12 46.79 16.26 26.60
N LEU A 13 45.88 16.29 25.62
CA LEU A 13 44.53 15.71 25.67
C LEU A 13 43.55 16.38 26.69
N PHE A 14 42.23 16.16 26.64
CA PHE A 14 41.45 15.13 25.94
C PHE A 14 40.14 15.71 25.38
N SER A 15 39.92 15.63 24.07
CA SER A 15 38.68 16.09 23.43
C SER A 15 37.56 15.07 23.63
N PHE A 16 36.62 15.35 24.53
CA PHE A 16 35.50 14.44 24.84
C PHE A 16 34.39 14.53 23.77
N ALA A 17 34.66 13.99 22.58
CA ALA A 17 33.65 13.79 21.55
C ALA A 17 32.64 12.74 22.02
N VAL A 18 31.38 13.14 22.21
CA VAL A 18 30.29 12.22 22.57
C VAL A 18 29.92 11.40 21.34
N VAL A 19 30.65 10.30 21.13
CA VAL A 19 30.26 9.24 20.19
C VAL A 19 29.12 8.46 20.82
N CYS A 20 27.89 8.80 20.45
CA CYS A 20 26.73 7.95 20.69
C CYS A 20 26.90 6.65 19.91
N PHE A 21 27.50 5.64 20.55
CA PHE A 21 27.52 4.28 20.03
C PHE A 21 26.09 3.75 19.95
N ALA A 22 25.49 3.86 18.76
CA ALA A 22 24.25 3.17 18.44
C ALA A 22 24.49 1.66 18.60
N GLN A 23 24.00 1.10 19.70
CA GLN A 23 24.09 -0.35 19.93
C GLN A 23 23.42 -1.07 18.76
N PRO A 24 24.07 -2.07 18.14
CA PRO A 24 23.38 -2.93 17.20
C PRO A 24 22.31 -3.68 17.98
N ASN A 25 21.04 -3.31 17.77
CA ASN A 25 19.90 -4.09 18.24
C ASN A 25 19.90 -5.43 17.49
N THR A 26 20.68 -6.39 17.98
CA THR A 26 20.54 -7.81 17.67
C THR A 26 19.28 -8.34 18.36
N GLY A 27 18.14 -7.72 18.04
CA GLY A 27 16.83 -8.19 18.44
C GLY A 27 16.63 -9.56 17.83
N SER A 28 16.74 -10.60 18.65
CA SER A 28 16.61 -11.97 18.19
C SER A 28 15.21 -12.14 17.60
N THR A 29 15.12 -12.22 16.28
CA THR A 29 13.89 -12.64 15.59
C THR A 29 13.66 -14.12 15.89
N LYS A 30 13.18 -14.40 17.10
CA LYS A 30 12.47 -15.64 17.41
C LYS A 30 11.32 -15.69 16.42
N GLY A 31 11.46 -16.51 15.39
CA GLY A 31 10.44 -16.66 14.36
C GLY A 31 9.11 -16.99 15.00
N SER A 32 8.01 -16.42 14.48
CA SER A 32 6.69 -16.61 15.08
C SER A 32 6.36 -18.09 15.19
N ASN A 33 5.95 -18.53 16.39
CA ASN A 33 5.45 -19.88 16.65
C ASN A 33 4.10 -20.16 15.95
N ALA A 34 3.52 -19.19 15.23
CA ALA A 34 2.34 -19.41 14.39
C ALA A 34 2.58 -20.54 13.37
N PRO A 35 1.56 -21.35 13.02
CA PRO A 35 1.66 -22.45 12.06
C PRO A 35 1.67 -21.97 10.58
N TYR A 36 1.94 -20.69 10.34
CA TYR A 36 1.96 -20.06 9.03
C TYR A 36 3.07 -19.02 8.92
N ASN A 37 3.36 -18.64 7.67
CA ASN A 37 4.22 -17.53 7.27
C ASN A 37 3.34 -16.39 6.74
N GLU A 38 3.75 -15.14 6.98
CA GLU A 38 3.02 -13.95 6.57
C GLU A 38 3.41 -13.51 5.15
N GLY A 39 2.43 -13.44 4.23
CA GLY A 39 2.60 -12.99 2.85
C GLY A 39 2.11 -11.54 2.60
N PRO A 40 1.83 -11.19 1.34
CA PRO A 40 1.28 -9.89 0.93
C PRO A 40 -0.05 -9.54 1.62
N VAL A 41 -0.47 -8.28 1.46
CA VAL A 41 -1.70 -7.72 2.03
C VAL A 41 -2.69 -7.42 0.90
N TRP A 42 -3.86 -8.04 0.94
CA TRP A 42 -4.91 -7.89 -0.06
C TRP A 42 -6.03 -6.99 0.44
N THR A 43 -6.38 -5.95 -0.31
CA THR A 43 -7.61 -5.18 -0.11
C THR A 43 -8.69 -5.66 -1.07
N LEU A 44 -9.78 -6.21 -0.51
CA LEU A 44 -10.92 -6.80 -1.22
C LEU A 44 -12.10 -5.83 -1.21
N THR A 45 -12.64 -5.47 -2.37
CA THR A 45 -13.87 -4.66 -2.51
C THR A 45 -14.99 -5.54 -3.08
N MET A 46 -16.02 -5.79 -2.27
CA MET A 46 -17.16 -6.67 -2.59
C MET A 46 -18.28 -5.85 -3.23
N ILE A 47 -18.66 -6.21 -4.47
CA ILE A 47 -19.51 -5.40 -5.34
C ILE A 47 -20.69 -6.21 -5.86
N LYS A 48 -21.88 -5.67 -5.66
CA LYS A 48 -23.16 -6.22 -6.12
C LYS A 48 -23.72 -5.31 -7.21
N THR A 49 -23.68 -5.74 -8.46
CA THR A 49 -24.30 -5.02 -9.57
C THR A 49 -25.80 -5.29 -9.62
N LYS A 50 -26.61 -4.30 -10.01
CA LYS A 50 -28.04 -4.51 -10.22
C LYS A 50 -28.26 -5.49 -11.39
N THR A 51 -29.39 -6.20 -11.36
CA THR A 51 -29.74 -7.26 -12.31
C THR A 51 -29.53 -6.84 -13.76
N GLY A 52 -28.70 -7.60 -14.51
CA GLY A 52 -28.39 -7.33 -15.92
C GLY A 52 -27.34 -6.24 -16.19
N LEU A 53 -26.82 -5.55 -15.17
CA LEU A 53 -25.88 -4.42 -15.35
C LEU A 53 -24.40 -4.75 -15.05
N ALA A 54 -24.06 -6.03 -14.87
CA ALA A 54 -22.69 -6.49 -14.61
C ALA A 54 -21.72 -6.06 -15.73
N ASP A 55 -22.04 -6.38 -16.99
CA ASP A 55 -21.23 -6.01 -18.16
C ASP A 55 -21.03 -4.50 -18.31
N GLU A 56 -22.04 -3.69 -17.97
CA GLU A 56 -21.93 -2.23 -18.04
C GLU A 56 -20.99 -1.70 -16.96
N TYR A 57 -21.08 -2.23 -15.73
CA TYR A 57 -20.12 -1.90 -14.68
C TYR A 57 -18.69 -2.35 -15.06
N LEU A 58 -18.52 -3.53 -15.65
CA LEU A 58 -17.22 -4.03 -16.15
C LEU A 58 -16.64 -3.12 -17.25
N LYS A 59 -17.46 -2.66 -18.21
CA LYS A 59 -17.06 -1.67 -19.24
C LYS A 59 -16.61 -0.35 -18.61
N GLN A 60 -17.32 0.13 -17.58
CA GLN A 60 -16.96 1.37 -16.89
C GLN A 60 -15.65 1.27 -16.11
N ILE A 61 -15.41 0.19 -15.35
CA ILE A 61 -14.16 0.02 -14.61
C ILE A 61 -12.97 -0.25 -15.54
N THR A 62 -13.19 -0.91 -16.69
CA THR A 62 -12.17 -1.08 -17.75
C THR A 62 -11.64 0.26 -18.26
N LYS A 63 -12.51 1.27 -18.40
CA LYS A 63 -12.13 2.60 -18.89
C LYS A 63 -11.48 3.52 -17.85
N SER A 64 -11.66 3.27 -16.55
CA SER A 64 -11.25 4.22 -15.50
C SER A 64 -10.40 3.61 -14.38
N VAL A 65 -10.74 2.40 -13.90
CA VAL A 65 -10.06 1.76 -12.76
C VAL A 65 -8.87 0.95 -13.25
N LYS A 66 -9.01 0.25 -14.38
CA LYS A 66 -7.91 -0.55 -14.96
C LYS A 66 -6.65 0.29 -15.23
N PRO A 67 -6.70 1.47 -15.88
CA PRO A 67 -5.49 2.23 -16.18
C PRO A 67 -4.88 2.90 -14.94
N VAL A 68 -5.67 3.10 -13.88
CA VAL A 68 -5.18 3.51 -12.55
C VAL A 68 -4.33 2.38 -11.95
N TYR A 69 -4.87 1.15 -11.82
CA TYR A 69 -4.11 0.02 -11.29
C TYR A 69 -2.91 -0.41 -12.16
N ASP A 70 -2.99 -0.23 -13.48
CA ASP A 70 -1.83 -0.44 -14.38
C ASP A 70 -0.67 0.51 -14.06
N GLU A 71 -0.96 1.80 -13.82
CA GLU A 71 0.04 2.82 -13.47
C GLU A 71 0.54 2.64 -12.03
N GLU A 72 -0.33 2.29 -11.06
CA GLU A 72 0.07 1.94 -9.68
C GLU A 72 1.05 0.76 -9.64
N LYS A 73 0.79 -0.29 -10.42
CA LYS A 73 1.65 -1.48 -10.53
C LYS A 73 2.99 -1.14 -11.19
N LYS A 74 2.97 -0.32 -12.25
CA LYS A 74 4.16 0.23 -12.89
C LYS A 74 4.99 1.11 -11.95
N GLN A 75 4.36 1.87 -11.05
CA GLN A 75 5.00 2.65 -9.99
C GLN A 75 5.32 1.82 -8.72
N LYS A 76 4.98 0.53 -8.70
CA LYS A 76 5.22 -0.43 -7.60
C LYS A 76 4.55 -0.04 -6.27
N ILE A 77 3.44 0.70 -6.33
CA ILE A 77 2.58 0.97 -5.16
C ILE A 77 1.82 -0.31 -4.77
N ILE A 78 1.38 -1.05 -5.80
CA ILE A 78 0.76 -2.37 -5.70
C ILE A 78 1.65 -3.42 -6.37
N LEU A 79 1.55 -4.68 -5.94
CA LEU A 79 2.21 -5.82 -6.58
C LEU A 79 1.39 -6.34 -7.77
N ASP A 80 0.09 -6.55 -7.57
CA ASP A 80 -0.86 -6.99 -8.58
C ASP A 80 -2.29 -6.52 -8.26
N TYR A 81 -3.21 -6.71 -9.20
CA TYR A 81 -4.64 -6.55 -8.96
C TYR A 81 -5.43 -7.62 -9.74
N LYS A 82 -6.55 -8.08 -9.17
CA LYS A 82 -7.39 -9.15 -9.73
C LYS A 82 -8.85 -8.72 -9.68
N ILE A 83 -9.61 -9.07 -10.72
CA ILE A 83 -11.05 -8.82 -10.81
C ILE A 83 -11.72 -10.17 -11.04
N LEU A 84 -12.52 -10.61 -10.08
CA LEU A 84 -13.30 -11.84 -10.15
C LEU A 84 -14.75 -11.46 -10.41
N ASN A 85 -15.42 -12.21 -11.29
CA ASN A 85 -16.83 -12.08 -11.61
C ASN A 85 -17.48 -13.48 -11.60
N GLY A 86 -18.65 -13.61 -10.99
CA GLY A 86 -19.37 -14.87 -10.86
C GLY A 86 -20.80 -14.65 -10.36
N GLU A 87 -21.50 -15.72 -10.01
CA GLU A 87 -22.87 -15.63 -9.49
C GLU A 87 -22.90 -15.24 -8.01
N ALA A 88 -23.86 -14.41 -7.62
CA ALA A 88 -24.14 -14.09 -6.22
C ALA A 88 -24.95 -15.22 -5.56
N SER A 89 -24.52 -15.71 -4.39
CA SER A 89 -25.21 -16.80 -3.69
C SER A 89 -26.57 -16.43 -3.08
N GLY A 90 -26.91 -15.14 -3.02
CA GLY A 90 -28.21 -14.65 -2.59
C GLY A 90 -28.39 -13.13 -2.76
N PRO A 91 -29.56 -12.58 -2.40
CA PRO A 91 -29.90 -11.16 -2.66
C PRO A 91 -29.03 -10.11 -1.95
N GLN A 92 -28.18 -10.52 -1.00
CA GLN A 92 -27.23 -9.67 -0.26
C GLN A 92 -25.78 -10.13 -0.42
N ASP A 93 -25.48 -10.88 -1.47
CA ASP A 93 -24.13 -11.30 -1.84
C ASP A 93 -23.59 -10.49 -3.03
N PHE A 94 -22.27 -10.51 -3.23
CA PHE A 94 -21.59 -9.84 -4.34
C PHE A 94 -21.46 -10.77 -5.54
N ASN A 95 -21.47 -10.19 -6.74
CA ASN A 95 -21.17 -10.92 -7.99
C ASN A 95 -19.80 -10.51 -8.57
N ILE A 96 -19.22 -9.41 -8.10
CA ILE A 96 -17.88 -8.93 -8.48
C ILE A 96 -17.03 -8.70 -7.23
N LEU A 97 -15.78 -9.15 -7.30
CA LEU A 97 -14.77 -8.93 -6.27
C LEU A 97 -13.52 -8.33 -6.91
N ILE A 98 -13.15 -7.12 -6.50
CA ILE A 98 -11.88 -6.49 -6.88
C ILE A 98 -10.89 -6.71 -5.73
N LEU A 99 -9.72 -7.27 -6.05
CA LEU A 99 -8.62 -7.48 -5.11
C LEU A 99 -7.41 -6.66 -5.55
N VAL A 100 -6.76 -5.96 -4.62
CA VAL A 100 -5.53 -5.20 -4.85
C VAL A 100 -4.45 -5.68 -3.88
N GLU A 101 -3.29 -6.06 -4.40
CA GLU A 101 -2.18 -6.65 -3.65
C GLU A 101 -1.14 -5.59 -3.27
N TYR A 102 -0.85 -5.48 -1.97
CA TYR A 102 0.17 -4.60 -1.41
C TYR A 102 1.29 -5.44 -0.78
N PRO A 103 2.57 -5.03 -0.85
CA PRO A 103 3.68 -5.86 -0.36
C PRO A 103 3.67 -6.09 1.16
N ASN A 104 3.02 -5.20 1.93
CA ASN A 104 2.84 -5.30 3.38
C ASN A 104 1.88 -4.19 3.87
N TRP A 105 1.55 -4.20 5.16
CA TRP A 105 0.67 -3.18 5.76
C TRP A 105 1.21 -1.75 5.69
N ALA A 106 2.52 -1.53 5.82
CA ALA A 106 3.13 -0.20 5.75
C ALA A 106 3.11 0.42 4.34
N ALA A 107 2.79 -0.35 3.30
CA ALA A 107 2.49 0.20 1.97
C ALA A 107 1.23 1.09 1.99
N LEU A 108 0.30 0.83 2.91
CA LEU A 108 -0.94 1.58 3.08
C LEU A 108 -0.72 2.94 3.80
N ASP A 109 0.39 3.11 4.51
CA ASP A 109 0.74 4.37 5.18
C ASP A 109 0.97 5.46 4.13
N ASN A 110 0.29 6.60 4.28
CA ASN A 110 0.27 7.70 3.31
C ASN A 110 -0.09 7.25 1.88
N LEU A 111 -0.88 6.18 1.72
CA LEU A 111 -1.28 5.66 0.42
C LEU A 111 -2.06 6.70 -0.41
N ARG A 112 -2.86 7.54 0.24
CA ARG A 112 -3.64 8.61 -0.42
C ARG A 112 -2.75 9.50 -1.29
N ASP A 113 -1.63 9.95 -0.74
CA ASP A 113 -0.68 10.88 -1.37
C ASP A 113 0.04 10.25 -2.58
N LYS A 114 0.24 8.92 -2.55
CA LYS A 114 0.82 8.13 -3.66
C LYS A 114 -0.18 7.94 -4.80
N MET A 115 -1.47 7.86 -4.47
CA MET A 115 -2.54 7.41 -5.37
C MET A 115 -3.28 8.57 -6.04
N ASP A 116 -3.61 9.64 -5.30
CA ASP A 116 -4.38 10.76 -5.86
C ASP A 116 -3.75 11.37 -7.13
N PRO A 117 -2.42 11.56 -7.24
CA PRO A 117 -1.78 12.02 -8.49
C PRO A 117 -1.95 11.07 -9.69
N ILE A 118 -2.06 9.76 -9.46
CA ILE A 118 -2.35 8.77 -10.50
C ILE A 118 -3.84 8.83 -10.87
N VAL A 119 -4.70 8.88 -9.86
CA VAL A 119 -6.16 8.89 -10.06
C VAL A 119 -6.60 10.19 -10.73
N GLU A 120 -6.02 11.35 -10.41
CA GLU A 120 -6.28 12.62 -11.09
C GLU A 120 -5.82 12.57 -12.56
N LYS A 121 -4.60 12.08 -12.80
CA LYS A 121 -4.02 11.91 -14.16
C LYS A 121 -4.86 10.99 -15.07
N VAL A 122 -5.60 10.03 -14.52
CA VAL A 122 -6.35 9.01 -15.28
C VAL A 122 -7.87 9.23 -15.27
N MET A 123 -8.46 9.61 -14.14
CA MET A 123 -9.91 9.82 -13.98
C MET A 123 -10.33 11.29 -14.01
N GLY A 124 -9.38 12.24 -14.01
CA GLY A 124 -9.65 13.67 -14.02
C GLY A 124 -9.98 14.25 -12.63
N THR A 125 -10.62 15.41 -12.63
CA THR A 125 -10.82 16.23 -11.42
C THR A 125 -11.74 15.57 -10.39
N GLU A 126 -11.67 16.01 -9.13
CA GLU A 126 -12.51 15.45 -8.07
C GLU A 126 -14.02 15.50 -8.36
N GLU A 127 -14.50 16.56 -9.02
CA GLU A 127 -15.89 16.68 -9.48
C GLU A 127 -16.25 15.61 -10.53
N GLN A 128 -15.33 15.31 -11.45
CA GLN A 128 -15.50 14.25 -12.47
C GLN A 128 -15.51 12.85 -11.81
N ARG A 129 -14.63 12.64 -10.81
CA ARG A 129 -14.60 11.41 -10.00
C ARG A 129 -15.89 11.23 -9.20
N LEU A 130 -16.38 12.29 -8.55
CA LEU A 130 -17.63 12.29 -7.79
C LEU A 130 -18.85 12.03 -8.70
N THR A 131 -18.92 12.71 -9.85
CA THR A 131 -19.99 12.49 -10.85
C THR A 131 -20.01 11.04 -11.34
N THR A 132 -18.84 10.44 -11.55
CA THR A 132 -18.69 9.02 -11.94
C THR A 132 -19.04 8.07 -10.78
N ALA A 133 -18.73 8.43 -9.53
CA ALA A 133 -19.09 7.65 -8.35
C ALA A 133 -20.61 7.63 -8.12
N THR A 134 -21.28 8.78 -8.22
CA THR A 134 -22.75 8.88 -8.10
C THR A 134 -23.46 8.06 -9.17
N LYS A 135 -23.06 8.19 -10.45
CA LYS A 135 -23.62 7.38 -11.56
C LYS A 135 -23.40 5.87 -11.40
N ARG A 136 -22.46 5.43 -10.55
CA ARG A 136 -22.29 4.01 -10.24
C ARG A 136 -23.33 3.48 -9.27
N LEU A 137 -23.95 4.33 -8.43
CA LEU A 137 -25.05 3.92 -7.54
C LEU A 137 -26.30 3.49 -8.34
N ASP A 138 -26.44 3.98 -9.57
CA ASP A 138 -27.50 3.57 -10.49
C ASP A 138 -27.33 2.14 -11.00
N ILE A 139 -26.11 1.58 -10.98
CA ILE A 139 -25.80 0.25 -11.54
C ILE A 139 -25.20 -0.76 -10.54
N ARG A 140 -24.69 -0.32 -9.39
CA ARG A 140 -24.05 -1.20 -8.38
C ARG A 140 -24.06 -0.65 -6.96
N GLU A 141 -23.89 -1.56 -6.03
CA GLU A 141 -23.74 -1.37 -4.59
C GLU A 141 -22.32 -1.88 -4.18
N ILE A 142 -21.69 -1.24 -3.19
CA ILE A 142 -20.53 -1.80 -2.49
C ILE A 142 -21.05 -2.42 -1.19
N LEU A 143 -20.96 -3.73 -1.06
CA LEU A 143 -21.36 -4.44 0.16
C LEU A 143 -20.30 -4.33 1.27
N GLY A 144 -19.05 -4.08 0.90
CA GLY A 144 -18.01 -3.71 1.84
C GLY A 144 -16.61 -3.70 1.21
N THR A 145 -15.65 -3.24 2.00
CA THR A 145 -14.23 -3.37 1.72
C THR A 145 -13.54 -4.02 2.92
N LYS A 146 -12.67 -4.99 2.68
CA LYS A 146 -11.94 -5.73 3.72
C LYS A 146 -10.48 -5.89 3.32
N THR A 147 -9.56 -5.43 4.16
CA THR A 147 -8.13 -5.71 3.99
C THR A 147 -7.74 -6.92 4.83
N MET A 148 -7.01 -7.85 4.24
CA MET A 148 -6.58 -9.11 4.83
C MET A 148 -5.11 -9.36 4.50
N ARG A 149 -4.43 -10.21 5.27
CA ARG A 149 -3.10 -10.71 4.89
C ARG A 149 -3.22 -12.10 4.28
N GLU A 150 -2.46 -12.35 3.23
CA GLU A 150 -2.18 -13.71 2.75
C GLU A 150 -1.32 -14.47 3.76
N ILE A 151 -1.61 -15.76 3.94
CA ILE A 151 -0.81 -16.65 4.78
C ILE A 151 -0.51 -17.94 4.04
N THR A 152 0.70 -18.47 4.22
CA THR A 152 1.08 -19.79 3.73
C THR A 152 1.34 -20.69 4.94
N LEU A 153 0.74 -21.88 4.99
CA LEU A 153 1.01 -22.83 6.08
C LEU A 153 2.48 -23.30 6.05
N LYS A 154 2.98 -23.74 7.20
CA LYS A 154 4.31 -24.34 7.37
C LYS A 154 4.30 -25.85 7.16
#